data_AF-A0AAD2JYB2-F1
#
_entry.id   AF-A0AAD2JYB2-F1
#
_cell.length_a   1.000
_cell.length_b   1.000
_cell.length_c   1.000
_cell.angle_alpha   90.00
_cell.angle_beta   90.00
_cell.angle_gamma   90.00
#
_symmetry.space_group_name_H-M   'P 1'
#
loop_
_entity.id
_entity.type
_entity.pdbx_description
1 polymer ?
#
loop_
_entity_poly.entity_id
_entity_poly.type
_entity_poly.pdbx_seq_one_letter_code
_entity_poly.pdbx_strand_id
1 'polypeptide(L)'
;ETSLSRNAICMSVRPAVKKGTFHTAVNSPSLKPTLNVEQWEAKAPLSNREVNSAGVMKAACEKPPLPHKFDGNELSSSSRPTTPLGRAHARHDSSRLGPSGISSTPSRPSTPASGSGNISAQSLRPAATHNLHPKQPIITPEQFYDWFTLLDRSVAHSQEAHFRAHVAGVSAHLDACDALVERIGEVDGQVEGMLEGWRSVEEGGRSLKEACERLLEERARLIDLTEEIGARLDYFQELEQAMRMLNRPGESLVLQANFLYMVERVDICIDYLKAHRYFREAEVYLLRFQQCMTRAMTLIRMYFVGSLKALSADILKKLSEKDVSSTAQMHLLYTRFQSVSSQLAPLLGELERRAQTHPVELSALLAECHTAYFSTRKTLLVGRLMEEIRGLDPGRTELVELTRAGCSYLKQLCMDEFKLYQSFFTTGEEQLYQYLENLCDYLYDDLRPRILHEPRLTALCEVCTVLQALMVLDVASIPEDDGEPALSVDLDQKKHSLGTLHISHLLEMILQDAQTRLFFKAQSVIQSDIRSYAPKPEDLAYPDRLASSPYCQRERKLQSAVSASYNRQTGDVVSHVTKDRLGPVTVA
;
A
#
# COMPACT_ATOMS: atom_id res chain seq x y z
N GLU A 1 12.98 15.32 5.90
CA GLU A 1 12.76 14.23 4.92
C GLU A 1 11.46 13.50 5.32
N THR A 2 10.43 13.23 4.52
CA THR A 2 10.35 12.42 3.26
C THR A 2 11.02 11.05 3.43
N SER A 3 10.36 9.90 3.37
CA SER A 3 9.11 9.55 2.67
C SER A 3 8.49 8.26 3.24
N LEU A 4 7.17 8.04 3.08
CA LEU A 4 6.59 6.70 3.15
C LEU A 4 5.32 6.62 2.29
N SER A 5 5.40 5.91 1.17
CA SER A 5 4.35 5.81 0.16
C SER A 5 3.24 4.85 0.59
N ARG A 6 1.97 5.27 0.49
CA ARG A 6 0.80 4.39 0.62
C ARG A 6 0.15 4.15 -0.75
N ASN A 7 0.55 3.07 -1.42
CA ASN A 7 -0.20 2.53 -2.56
C ASN A 7 -1.45 1.81 -2.04
N ALA A 8 -2.61 2.47 -2.12
CA ALA A 8 -3.90 1.86 -1.81
C ALA A 8 -4.53 1.25 -3.08
N ILE A 9 -4.45 -0.07 -3.21
CA ILE A 9 -5.17 -0.80 -4.27
C ILE A 9 -6.62 -0.97 -3.83
N CYS A 10 -7.53 -0.15 -4.38
CA CYS A 10 -8.97 -0.27 -4.13
C CYS A 10 -9.67 -0.82 -5.38
N MET A 11 -10.13 -2.07 -5.32
CA MET A 11 -11.03 -2.64 -6.34
C MET A 11 -12.48 -2.55 -5.88
N SER A 12 -13.29 -1.80 -6.62
CA SER A 12 -14.75 -1.80 -6.51
C SER A 12 -15.37 -1.90 -7.90
N VAL A 13 -16.47 -2.64 -8.04
CA VAL A 13 -17.05 -3.05 -9.33
C VAL A 13 -18.57 -2.91 -9.30
N ARG A 14 -19.14 -2.52 -10.46
CA ARG A 14 -20.57 -2.28 -10.80
C ARG A 14 -21.08 -0.85 -10.52
N PRO A 15 -22.09 -0.38 -11.28
CA PRO A 15 -22.23 -0.49 -12.74
C PRO A 15 -22.55 0.88 -13.40
N ALA A 16 -22.54 0.93 -14.73
CA ALA A 16 -22.59 2.20 -15.48
C ALA A 16 -23.99 2.81 -15.66
N VAL A 17 -24.07 4.15 -15.59
CA VAL A 17 -25.16 4.98 -16.12
C VAL A 17 -24.56 6.10 -16.97
N LYS A 18 -25.17 6.40 -18.12
CA LYS A 18 -24.64 7.33 -19.13
C LYS A 18 -24.86 8.81 -18.76
N LYS A 19 -23.87 9.67 -19.01
CA LYS A 19 -24.04 11.12 -19.24
C LYS A 19 -23.24 11.53 -20.48
N GLY A 20 -23.75 12.52 -21.22
CA GLY A 20 -23.15 13.00 -22.47
C GLY A 20 -22.15 14.14 -22.27
N THR A 21 -21.22 14.27 -23.21
CA THR A 21 -20.16 15.29 -23.22
C THR A 21 -20.67 16.64 -23.72
N PHE A 22 -20.25 17.72 -23.06
CA PHE A 22 -20.24 19.07 -23.64
C PHE A 22 -18.86 19.69 -23.45
N HIS A 23 -18.26 20.19 -24.54
CA HIS A 23 -16.97 20.87 -24.51
C HIS A 23 -17.17 22.36 -24.22
N THR A 24 -16.33 22.90 -23.34
CA THR A 24 -16.14 24.35 -23.19
C THR A 24 -15.27 24.90 -24.33
N ALA A 25 -15.69 26.01 -24.93
CA ALA A 25 -14.91 26.79 -25.88
C ALA A 25 -14.79 28.25 -25.40
N VAL A 26 -13.68 28.91 -25.71
CA VAL A 26 -13.30 30.21 -25.13
C VAL A 26 -13.80 31.38 -25.98
N ASN A 27 -14.19 32.48 -25.31
CA ASN A 27 -14.65 33.72 -25.95
C ASN A 27 -13.52 34.49 -26.65
N SER A 28 -13.84 35.09 -27.80
CA SER A 28 -13.17 36.28 -28.35
C SER A 28 -14.23 37.23 -28.94
N PRO A 29 -14.06 38.55 -28.85
CA PRO A 29 -15.18 39.49 -29.01
C PRO A 29 -15.56 39.76 -30.47
N SER A 30 -16.86 39.79 -30.75
CA SER A 30 -17.44 40.30 -32.00
C SER A 30 -18.34 41.52 -31.74
N LEU A 31 -18.56 42.32 -32.80
CA LEU A 31 -19.15 43.65 -32.72
C LEU A 31 -20.63 43.62 -32.30
N LYS A 32 -21.06 44.60 -31.49
CA LYS A 32 -22.47 44.77 -31.12
C LYS A 32 -23.32 45.01 -32.38
N PRO A 33 -24.37 44.21 -32.65
CA PRO A 33 -25.26 44.48 -33.77
C PRO A 33 -26.16 45.68 -33.44
N THR A 34 -26.15 46.69 -34.30
CA THR A 34 -27.17 47.75 -34.32
C THR A 34 -28.46 47.17 -34.89
N LEU A 35 -29.40 46.78 -34.02
CA LEU A 35 -30.73 46.33 -34.47
C LEU A 35 -31.47 47.47 -35.19
N ASN A 36 -32.14 47.14 -36.29
CA ASN A 36 -33.14 48.02 -36.89
C ASN A 36 -34.41 48.08 -36.00
N VAL A 37 -35.19 49.16 -36.08
CA VAL A 37 -36.39 49.37 -35.24
C VAL A 37 -37.41 48.23 -35.38
N GLU A 38 -37.66 47.78 -36.61
CA GLU A 38 -38.57 46.66 -36.92
C GLU A 38 -38.13 45.34 -36.25
N GLN A 39 -36.82 45.15 -36.03
CA GLN A 39 -36.25 43.97 -35.35
C GLN A 39 -36.34 44.06 -33.81
N TRP A 40 -36.60 45.24 -33.26
CA TRP A 40 -36.95 45.44 -31.85
C TRP A 40 -38.42 45.12 -31.62
N GLU A 41 -39.32 45.70 -32.42
CA GLU A 41 -40.77 45.48 -32.31
C GLU A 41 -41.14 44.00 -32.46
N ALA A 42 -40.52 43.30 -33.40
CA ALA A 42 -40.71 41.86 -33.61
C ALA A 42 -40.24 40.97 -32.43
N LYS A 43 -39.44 41.49 -31.49
CA LYS A 43 -38.95 40.74 -30.31
C LYS A 43 -39.73 41.01 -29.02
N ALA A 44 -40.53 42.07 -28.98
CA ALA A 44 -41.34 42.44 -27.83
C ALA A 44 -42.73 42.96 -28.30
N PRO A 45 -43.60 42.08 -28.82
CA PRO A 45 -44.94 42.48 -29.24
C PRO A 45 -45.77 42.94 -28.03
N LEU A 46 -46.02 44.24 -27.95
CA LEU A 46 -46.74 44.87 -26.85
C LEU A 46 -48.20 44.41 -26.78
N SER A 47 -48.69 44.19 -25.55
CA SER A 47 -50.09 43.91 -25.25
C SER A 47 -51.00 45.07 -25.64
N ASN A 48 -52.26 44.80 -26.01
CA ASN A 48 -53.25 45.85 -26.28
C ASN A 48 -53.42 46.85 -25.11
N ARG A 49 -53.15 46.44 -23.86
CA ARG A 49 -53.13 47.38 -22.71
C ARG A 49 -51.91 48.29 -22.70
N GLU A 50 -50.74 47.79 -23.13
CA GLU A 50 -49.48 48.53 -23.20
C GLU A 50 -49.51 49.51 -24.39
N VAL A 51 -50.03 49.07 -25.54
CA VAL A 51 -50.26 49.93 -26.72
C VAL A 51 -51.23 51.07 -26.38
N ASN A 52 -52.34 50.81 -25.68
CA ASN A 52 -53.23 51.87 -25.19
C ASN A 52 -52.52 52.83 -24.20
N SER A 53 -51.66 52.31 -23.32
CA SER A 53 -50.92 53.13 -22.35
C SER A 53 -49.91 54.05 -23.05
N ALA A 54 -49.20 53.54 -24.05
CA ALA A 54 -48.33 54.33 -24.92
C ALA A 54 -49.11 55.37 -25.74
N GLY A 55 -50.31 55.03 -26.22
CA GLY A 55 -51.22 55.97 -26.89
C GLY A 55 -51.66 57.13 -25.99
N VAL A 56 -51.98 56.84 -24.72
CA VAL A 56 -52.31 57.87 -23.72
C VAL A 56 -51.10 58.77 -23.42
N MET A 57 -49.90 58.20 -23.26
CA MET A 57 -48.68 59.00 -23.11
C MET A 57 -48.38 59.88 -24.33
N LYS A 58 -48.56 59.35 -25.55
CA LYS A 58 -48.38 60.11 -26.79
C LYS A 58 -49.35 61.29 -26.86
N ALA A 59 -50.63 61.07 -26.58
CA ALA A 59 -51.65 62.13 -26.54
C ALA A 59 -51.42 63.17 -25.41
N ALA A 60 -50.67 62.82 -24.36
CA ALA A 60 -50.20 63.78 -23.36
C ALA A 60 -49.00 64.60 -23.87
N CYS A 61 -48.05 63.97 -24.55
CA CYS A 61 -46.84 64.61 -25.09
C CYS A 61 -47.06 65.45 -26.36
N GLU A 62 -48.15 65.23 -27.09
CA GLU A 62 -48.54 66.05 -28.26
C GLU A 62 -49.11 67.43 -27.87
N LYS A 63 -49.28 67.71 -26.57
CA LYS A 63 -49.58 69.06 -26.07
C LYS A 63 -48.29 69.88 -26.03
N PRO A 64 -48.24 71.08 -26.64
CA PRO A 64 -47.02 71.88 -26.67
C PRO A 64 -46.60 72.33 -25.26
N PRO A 65 -45.28 72.36 -24.95
CA PRO A 65 -44.79 72.88 -23.67
C PRO A 65 -45.10 74.37 -23.51
N LEU A 66 -45.28 74.80 -22.26
CA LEU A 66 -45.62 76.19 -21.91
C LEU A 66 -44.49 77.17 -22.32
N PRO A 67 -44.81 78.38 -22.82
CA PRO A 67 -43.78 79.36 -23.17
C PRO A 67 -43.02 79.91 -21.94
N HIS A 68 -41.69 79.86 -21.97
CA HIS A 68 -40.82 80.53 -20.99
C HIS A 68 -40.89 82.06 -21.11
N LYS A 69 -41.97 82.69 -20.57
CA LYS A 69 -42.16 84.15 -20.54
C LYS A 69 -42.87 84.68 -19.28
N PHE A 70 -42.48 84.20 -18.11
CA PHE A 70 -42.85 84.82 -16.82
C PHE A 70 -41.71 84.90 -15.79
N ASP A 71 -40.47 85.10 -16.25
CA ASP A 71 -39.48 85.81 -15.42
C ASP A 71 -39.87 87.29 -15.42
N GLY A 72 -40.66 87.69 -14.42
CA GLY A 72 -41.15 89.05 -14.29
C GLY A 72 -40.31 89.88 -13.33
N ASN A 73 -39.74 90.98 -13.81
CA ASN A 73 -39.89 92.26 -13.11
C ASN A 73 -39.67 93.46 -14.05
N GLU A 74 -40.48 94.49 -13.88
CA GLU A 74 -40.11 95.92 -13.85
C GLU A 74 -41.41 96.75 -13.77
N LEU A 75 -41.94 96.88 -12.55
CA LEU A 75 -42.84 97.98 -12.19
C LEU A 75 -42.31 98.63 -10.91
N SER A 76 -41.44 99.63 -11.08
CA SER A 76 -41.02 100.51 -9.98
C SER A 76 -41.26 101.97 -10.34
N SER A 77 -42.18 102.61 -9.63
CA SER A 77 -42.45 104.05 -9.73
C SER A 77 -42.45 104.67 -8.33
N SER A 78 -41.32 105.28 -7.97
CA SER A 78 -41.08 106.03 -6.73
C SER A 78 -41.16 105.19 -5.43
N SER A 79 -40.05 104.98 -4.71
CA SER A 79 -39.32 106.09 -4.09
C SER A 79 -37.87 105.75 -3.68
N ARG A 80 -37.10 106.80 -3.36
CA ARG A 80 -35.64 106.85 -3.09
C ARG A 80 -35.30 106.67 -1.59
N PRO A 81 -34.01 106.59 -1.17
CA PRO A 81 -32.80 106.06 -1.84
C PRO A 81 -31.82 105.27 -0.91
N THR A 82 -30.83 104.55 -1.49
CA THR A 82 -29.37 104.72 -1.22
C THR A 82 -28.50 103.86 -2.16
N THR A 83 -27.19 104.14 -2.24
CA THR A 83 -26.18 103.64 -3.22
C THR A 83 -24.92 103.16 -2.46
N PRO A 84 -23.85 102.58 -3.09
CA PRO A 84 -23.57 102.17 -4.50
C PRO A 84 -23.12 100.66 -4.56
N LEU A 85 -22.25 100.06 -5.41
CA LEU A 85 -21.38 100.50 -6.54
C LEU A 85 -20.94 99.35 -7.49
N GLY A 86 -21.22 99.46 -8.80
CA GLY A 86 -20.40 98.86 -9.90
C GLY A 86 -20.53 97.35 -10.22
N ARG A 87 -19.91 96.82 -11.29
CA ARG A 87 -19.28 97.43 -12.50
C ARG A 87 -18.94 96.36 -13.57
N ALA A 88 -19.16 96.65 -14.87
CA ALA A 88 -18.61 95.95 -16.07
C ALA A 88 -19.04 94.47 -16.31
N HIS A 89 -18.89 93.81 -17.47
CA HIS A 89 -18.68 94.16 -18.91
C HIS A 89 -19.39 93.04 -19.72
N ALA A 90 -20.28 93.28 -20.71
CA ALA A 90 -20.03 93.60 -22.13
C ALA A 90 -19.25 92.55 -22.97
N ARG A 91 -19.87 91.97 -24.03
CA ARG A 91 -19.49 92.07 -25.48
C ARG A 91 -20.00 90.93 -26.41
N HIS A 92 -20.53 91.31 -27.61
CA HIS A 92 -20.41 90.69 -28.97
C HIS A 92 -20.82 89.20 -29.18
N ASP A 93 -21.10 88.65 -30.38
CA ASP A 93 -21.40 89.14 -31.76
C ASP A 93 -22.27 88.04 -32.45
N SER A 94 -23.34 88.32 -33.21
CA SER A 94 -23.44 88.79 -34.62
C SER A 94 -23.20 87.74 -35.72
N SER A 95 -23.91 87.93 -36.86
CA SER A 95 -23.76 87.31 -38.19
C SER A 95 -24.39 85.91 -38.42
N ARG A 96 -24.95 85.57 -39.60
CA ARG A 96 -25.30 86.36 -40.83
C ARG A 96 -26.29 85.56 -41.73
N LEU A 97 -27.19 86.28 -42.44
CA LEU A 97 -27.75 86.09 -43.82
C LEU A 97 -28.15 84.66 -44.30
N GLY A 98 -29.25 84.40 -45.02
CA GLY A 98 -30.02 85.18 -46.02
C GLY A 98 -30.05 84.42 -47.36
N PRO A 99 -30.78 84.82 -48.44
CA PRO A 99 -31.62 86.02 -48.61
C PRO A 99 -33.01 85.78 -49.30
N SER A 100 -33.75 86.89 -49.55
CA SER A 100 -34.76 87.11 -50.62
C SER A 100 -36.08 86.29 -50.67
N GLY A 101 -37.27 86.90 -50.82
CA GLY A 101 -37.65 88.32 -50.71
C GLY A 101 -38.90 88.73 -51.51
N ILE A 102 -39.56 89.83 -51.08
CA ILE A 102 -40.56 90.65 -51.82
C ILE A 102 -41.96 89.98 -51.99
N SER A 103 -43.13 90.61 -51.77
CA SER A 103 -43.49 92.03 -51.48
C SER A 103 -44.63 92.14 -50.45
N SER A 104 -44.77 93.29 -49.78
CA SER A 104 -45.96 93.65 -48.99
C SER A 104 -46.04 95.16 -48.69
N THR A 105 -47.21 95.79 -48.87
CA THR A 105 -47.67 97.06 -48.25
C THR A 105 -49.09 97.39 -48.79
N PRO A 106 -49.89 98.24 -48.14
CA PRO A 106 -50.11 98.37 -46.69
C PRO A 106 -51.63 98.48 -46.35
N SER A 107 -52.02 98.44 -45.06
CA SER A 107 -53.11 99.25 -44.48
C SER A 107 -53.27 99.06 -42.97
N ARG A 108 -53.75 100.10 -42.27
CA ARG A 108 -54.24 100.05 -40.89
C ARG A 108 -55.79 99.96 -40.89
N PRO A 109 -56.42 99.32 -39.91
CA PRO A 109 -57.79 99.64 -39.50
C PRO A 109 -57.81 100.61 -38.30
N SER A 110 -58.89 101.36 -38.14
CA SER A 110 -59.18 102.23 -36.98
C SER A 110 -60.50 101.82 -36.31
N THR A 111 -60.78 102.36 -35.12
CA THR A 111 -62.04 102.17 -34.39
C THR A 111 -63.27 102.58 -35.21
N PRO A 112 -64.39 101.83 -35.17
CA PRO A 112 -65.60 102.15 -35.92
C PRO A 112 -66.49 103.18 -35.21
N ALA A 113 -67.20 103.98 -36.01
CA ALA A 113 -68.35 104.80 -35.61
C ALA A 113 -69.45 104.67 -36.68
N SER A 114 -70.72 104.89 -36.32
CA SER A 114 -71.87 104.59 -37.19
C SER A 114 -72.02 105.55 -38.38
N GLY A 115 -72.46 105.00 -39.52
CA GLY A 115 -72.89 105.74 -40.72
C GLY A 115 -74.10 105.03 -41.39
N SER A 116 -74.84 105.73 -42.25
CA SER A 116 -76.17 105.29 -42.72
C SER A 116 -76.35 105.38 -44.25
N GLY A 117 -77.22 104.52 -44.80
CA GLY A 117 -77.67 104.51 -46.20
C GLY A 117 -77.27 103.24 -47.00
N ASN A 118 -78.12 102.68 -47.88
CA ASN A 118 -79.54 102.99 -48.08
C ASN A 118 -80.35 101.82 -48.72
N ILE A 119 -81.54 101.58 -48.18
CA ILE A 119 -82.79 101.01 -48.75
C ILE A 119 -82.75 100.18 -50.05
N SER A 120 -83.12 98.89 -49.94
CA SER A 120 -84.25 98.25 -50.68
C SER A 120 -84.51 96.84 -50.11
N ALA A 121 -85.46 96.65 -49.20
CA ALA A 121 -86.86 96.27 -49.50
C ALA A 121 -87.00 94.89 -50.19
N GLN A 122 -87.74 93.90 -49.69
CA GLN A 122 -88.56 93.75 -48.46
C GLN A 122 -88.71 92.23 -48.19
N SER A 123 -89.10 91.68 -47.03
CA SER A 123 -89.48 92.20 -45.69
C SER A 123 -89.27 91.04 -44.66
N LEU A 124 -89.54 91.09 -43.35
CA LEU A 124 -90.22 92.10 -42.51
C LEU A 124 -89.45 92.29 -41.17
N ARG A 125 -90.03 91.91 -40.00
CA ARG A 125 -89.51 92.09 -38.63
C ARG A 125 -90.30 91.18 -37.64
N PRO A 126 -89.92 91.04 -36.34
CA PRO A 126 -88.93 91.79 -35.56
C PRO A 126 -87.76 90.95 -35.00
N ALA A 127 -86.77 91.63 -34.42
CA ALA A 127 -85.53 91.04 -33.88
C ALA A 127 -85.54 90.91 -32.34
N ALA A 128 -84.77 89.94 -31.82
CA ALA A 128 -84.54 89.77 -30.39
C ALA A 128 -83.39 90.66 -29.88
N THR A 129 -83.48 91.12 -28.63
CA THR A 129 -82.47 91.96 -27.97
C THR A 129 -81.49 91.16 -27.12
N HIS A 130 -80.28 91.68 -26.93
CA HIS A 130 -79.21 91.06 -26.14
C HIS A 130 -79.59 90.94 -24.65
N ASN A 131 -79.22 89.85 -23.98
CA ASN A 131 -79.72 89.52 -22.63
C ASN A 131 -79.34 90.52 -21.51
N LEU A 132 -78.36 91.39 -21.74
CA LEU A 132 -77.97 92.49 -20.83
C LEU A 132 -78.55 93.86 -21.24
N HIS A 133 -79.42 93.92 -22.24
CA HIS A 133 -80.09 95.16 -22.63
C HIS A 133 -81.18 95.52 -21.60
N PRO A 134 -81.30 96.80 -21.16
CA PRO A 134 -82.41 97.25 -20.35
C PRO A 134 -83.76 96.91 -21.01
N LYS A 135 -84.67 96.26 -20.28
CA LYS A 135 -86.00 95.87 -20.80
C LYS A 135 -87.02 97.02 -20.78
N GLN A 136 -86.63 98.16 -20.20
CA GLN A 136 -87.35 99.43 -20.21
C GLN A 136 -86.34 100.54 -20.52
N PRO A 137 -86.75 101.67 -21.13
CA PRO A 137 -85.85 102.79 -21.39
C PRO A 137 -85.36 103.38 -20.06
N ILE A 138 -84.05 103.60 -19.95
CA ILE A 138 -83.42 104.28 -18.81
C ILE A 138 -83.84 105.76 -18.87
N ILE A 139 -84.55 106.23 -17.84
CA ILE A 139 -85.07 107.61 -17.77
C ILE A 139 -84.40 108.42 -16.65
N THR A 140 -83.91 107.76 -15.60
CA THR A 140 -83.17 108.42 -14.51
C THR A 140 -81.69 108.02 -14.49
N PRO A 141 -80.78 108.87 -13.99
CA PRO A 141 -79.36 108.54 -13.91
C PRO A 141 -79.07 107.37 -12.95
N GLU A 142 -79.88 107.19 -11.91
CA GLU A 142 -79.77 106.04 -10.98
C GLU A 142 -79.95 104.71 -11.71
N GLN A 143 -80.95 104.60 -12.59
CA GLN A 143 -81.17 103.42 -13.44
C GLN A 143 -80.00 103.16 -14.40
N PHE A 144 -79.27 104.20 -14.82
CA PHE A 144 -78.03 104.04 -15.58
C PHE A 144 -76.92 103.44 -14.71
N TYR A 145 -76.74 103.92 -13.47
CA TYR A 145 -75.73 103.39 -12.55
C TYR A 145 -76.03 101.95 -12.09
N ASP A 146 -77.30 101.60 -11.87
CA ASP A 146 -77.69 100.21 -11.56
C ASP A 146 -77.41 99.26 -12.73
N TRP A 147 -77.76 99.66 -13.96
CA TRP A 147 -77.43 98.87 -15.15
C TRP A 147 -75.91 98.81 -15.38
N PHE A 148 -75.20 99.93 -15.23
CA PHE A 148 -73.76 100.01 -15.40
C PHE A 148 -73.03 99.14 -14.37
N THR A 149 -73.42 99.15 -13.09
CA THR A 149 -72.80 98.30 -12.07
C THR A 149 -73.10 96.81 -12.27
N LEU A 150 -74.25 96.44 -12.85
CA LEU A 150 -74.49 95.06 -13.29
C LEU A 150 -73.59 94.67 -14.47
N LEU A 151 -73.43 95.57 -15.46
CA LEU A 151 -72.52 95.35 -16.59
C LEU A 151 -71.06 95.22 -16.10
N ASP A 152 -70.61 96.14 -15.25
CA ASP A 152 -69.25 96.20 -14.71
C ASP A 152 -68.94 94.98 -13.83
N ARG A 153 -69.89 94.52 -13.00
CA ARG A 153 -69.78 93.25 -12.28
C ARG A 153 -69.73 92.03 -13.22
N SER A 154 -70.42 92.06 -14.36
CA SER A 154 -70.33 90.98 -15.36
C SER A 154 -69.00 90.98 -16.13
N VAL A 155 -68.45 92.16 -16.43
CA VAL A 155 -67.14 92.33 -17.06
C VAL A 155 -66.03 91.94 -16.08
N ALA A 156 -66.10 92.38 -14.83
CA ALA A 156 -65.20 91.96 -13.76
C ALA A 156 -65.25 90.44 -13.55
N HIS A 157 -66.45 89.83 -13.48
CA HIS A 157 -66.57 88.38 -13.37
C HIS A 157 -65.99 87.65 -14.60
N SER A 158 -66.17 88.18 -15.82
CA SER A 158 -65.58 87.63 -17.04
C SER A 158 -64.04 87.72 -17.04
N GLN A 159 -63.47 88.85 -16.61
CA GLN A 159 -62.03 89.02 -16.48
C GLN A 159 -61.46 88.17 -15.33
N GLU A 160 -62.18 88.01 -14.23
CA GLU A 160 -61.74 87.20 -13.09
C GLU A 160 -61.91 85.68 -13.35
N ALA A 161 -62.82 85.28 -14.24
CA ALA A 161 -63.08 83.87 -14.55
C ALA A 161 -61.87 83.13 -15.13
N HIS A 162 -61.08 83.76 -16.02
CA HIS A 162 -59.90 83.09 -16.58
C HIS A 162 -58.77 82.95 -15.55
N PHE A 163 -58.61 83.92 -14.64
CA PHE A 163 -57.70 83.79 -13.50
C PHE A 163 -58.17 82.72 -12.51
N ARG A 164 -59.47 82.65 -12.18
CA ARG A 164 -60.04 81.57 -11.36
C ARG A 164 -59.82 80.19 -11.99
N ALA A 165 -60.03 80.05 -13.30
CA ALA A 165 -59.79 78.80 -14.02
C ALA A 165 -58.30 78.39 -14.00
N HIS A 166 -57.38 79.35 -14.14
CA HIS A 166 -55.94 79.08 -14.02
C HIS A 166 -55.55 78.67 -12.60
N VAL A 167 -56.05 79.38 -11.57
CA VAL A 167 -55.81 79.05 -10.16
C VAL A 167 -56.36 77.66 -9.81
N ALA A 168 -57.55 77.30 -10.28
CA ALA A 168 -58.13 75.97 -10.10
C ALA A 168 -57.36 74.87 -10.86
N GLY A 169 -56.76 75.19 -12.01
CA GLY A 169 -55.85 74.29 -12.72
C GLY A 169 -54.54 74.06 -11.96
N VAL A 170 -53.95 75.11 -11.39
CA VAL A 170 -52.74 75.03 -10.57
C VAL A 170 -53.01 74.31 -9.24
N SER A 171 -54.15 74.56 -8.57
CA SER A 171 -54.50 73.80 -7.36
C SER A 171 -54.68 72.33 -7.68
N ALA A 172 -55.44 71.98 -8.73
CA ALA A 172 -55.60 70.58 -9.16
C ALA A 172 -54.29 69.90 -9.63
N HIS A 173 -53.22 70.66 -9.91
CA HIS A 173 -51.88 70.12 -10.14
C HIS A 173 -51.09 69.95 -8.84
N LEU A 174 -51.24 70.86 -7.86
CA LEU A 174 -50.70 70.69 -6.51
C LEU A 174 -51.36 69.49 -5.82
N ASP A 175 -52.70 69.41 -5.81
CA ASP A 175 -53.48 68.28 -5.27
C ASP A 175 -53.01 66.93 -5.86
N ALA A 176 -52.67 66.91 -7.16
CA ALA A 176 -52.16 65.72 -7.85
C ALA A 176 -50.68 65.42 -7.54
N CYS A 177 -49.86 66.44 -7.25
CA CYS A 177 -48.49 66.26 -6.77
C CYS A 177 -48.46 65.77 -5.32
N ASP A 178 -49.31 66.31 -4.44
CA ASP A 178 -49.40 65.90 -3.04
C ASP A 178 -49.91 64.45 -2.93
N ALA A 179 -50.95 64.09 -3.71
CA ALA A 179 -51.41 62.70 -3.82
C ALA A 179 -50.33 61.75 -4.39
N LEU A 180 -49.43 62.24 -5.26
CA LEU A 180 -48.29 61.45 -5.74
C LEU A 180 -47.21 61.30 -4.66
N VAL A 181 -46.98 62.31 -3.82
CA VAL A 181 -46.04 62.26 -2.69
C VAL A 181 -46.53 61.29 -1.61
N GLU A 182 -47.82 61.33 -1.23
CA GLU A 182 -48.40 60.32 -0.34
C GLU A 182 -48.25 58.91 -0.92
N ARG A 183 -48.55 58.74 -2.22
CA ARG A 183 -48.42 57.46 -2.92
C ARG A 183 -46.97 56.94 -2.99
N ILE A 184 -45.99 57.83 -3.07
CA ILE A 184 -44.56 57.46 -2.97
C ILE A 184 -44.24 57.04 -1.53
N GLY A 185 -44.73 57.74 -0.50
CA GLY A 185 -44.56 57.34 0.89
C GLY A 185 -45.19 55.98 1.23
N GLU A 186 -46.38 55.67 0.69
CA GLU A 186 -47.01 54.35 0.80
C GLU A 186 -46.12 53.23 0.22
N VAL A 187 -45.46 53.51 -0.91
CA VAL A 187 -44.58 52.54 -1.60
C VAL A 187 -43.25 52.41 -0.87
N ASP A 188 -42.66 53.51 -0.39
CA ASP A 188 -41.38 53.50 0.32
C ASP A 188 -41.50 52.71 1.64
N GLY A 189 -42.56 52.94 2.43
CA GLY A 189 -42.85 52.15 3.62
C GLY A 189 -43.13 50.66 3.35
N GLN A 190 -43.71 50.31 2.19
CA GLN A 190 -43.84 48.92 1.75
C GLN A 190 -42.49 48.31 1.36
N VAL A 191 -41.59 49.09 0.76
CA VAL A 191 -40.23 48.66 0.40
C VAL A 191 -39.37 48.49 1.66
N GLU A 192 -39.44 49.40 2.63
CA GLU A 192 -38.77 49.23 3.94
C GLU A 192 -39.27 47.98 4.66
N GLY A 193 -40.58 47.79 4.81
CA GLY A 193 -41.14 46.60 5.47
C GLY A 193 -40.79 45.29 4.75
N MET A 194 -40.73 45.30 3.41
CA MET A 194 -40.23 44.16 2.62
C MET A 194 -38.74 43.91 2.85
N LEU A 195 -37.93 44.96 3.01
CA LEU A 195 -36.49 44.88 3.22
C LEU A 195 -36.14 44.43 4.65
N GLU A 196 -36.90 44.85 5.66
CA GLU A 196 -36.83 44.31 7.03
C GLU A 196 -37.23 42.83 7.08
N GLY A 197 -38.35 42.47 6.44
CA GLY A 197 -38.78 41.08 6.31
C GLY A 197 -37.72 40.22 5.61
N TRP A 198 -37.11 40.73 4.54
CA TRP A 198 -36.01 40.07 3.85
C TRP A 198 -34.77 39.88 4.76
N ARG A 199 -34.35 40.92 5.49
CA ARG A 199 -33.23 40.83 6.46
C ARG A 199 -33.50 39.77 7.54
N SER A 200 -34.69 39.75 8.11
CA SER A 200 -35.08 38.77 9.13
C SER A 200 -35.06 37.33 8.59
N VAL A 201 -35.51 37.13 7.34
CA VAL A 201 -35.41 35.82 6.66
C VAL A 201 -33.96 35.46 6.31
N GLU A 202 -33.11 36.42 5.95
CA GLU A 202 -31.70 36.18 5.67
C GLU A 202 -30.93 35.78 6.95
N GLU A 203 -31.15 36.49 8.06
CA GLU A 203 -30.50 36.22 9.35
C GLU A 203 -31.01 34.92 9.98
N GLY A 204 -32.33 34.69 9.96
CA GLY A 204 -32.93 33.41 10.39
C GLY A 204 -32.47 32.24 9.53
N GLY A 205 -32.37 32.44 8.20
CA GLY A 205 -31.84 31.46 7.27
C GLY A 205 -30.35 31.16 7.47
N ARG A 206 -29.55 32.17 7.81
CA ARG A 206 -28.11 32.03 8.15
C ARG A 206 -27.92 31.26 9.45
N SER A 207 -28.64 31.63 10.52
CA SER A 207 -28.66 30.92 11.80
C SER A 207 -29.08 29.45 11.66
N LEU A 208 -30.14 29.19 10.89
CA LEU A 208 -30.58 27.82 10.57
C LEU A 208 -29.53 27.05 9.77
N LYS A 209 -28.89 27.70 8.77
CA LYS A 209 -27.83 27.09 7.98
C LYS A 209 -26.64 26.69 8.86
N GLU A 210 -26.16 27.58 9.72
CA GLU A 210 -25.06 27.28 10.65
C GLU A 210 -25.42 26.17 11.65
N ALA A 211 -26.67 26.12 12.13
CA ALA A 211 -27.15 25.05 12.99
C ALA A 211 -27.19 23.70 12.25
N CYS A 212 -27.64 23.68 10.99
CA CYS A 212 -27.60 22.50 10.13
C CYS A 212 -26.16 22.06 9.80
N GLU A 213 -25.24 23.00 9.55
CA GLU A 213 -23.83 22.70 9.31
C GLU A 213 -23.17 22.07 10.56
N ARG A 214 -23.38 22.64 11.75
CA ARG A 214 -22.94 22.06 13.03
C ARG A 214 -23.52 20.67 13.29
N LEU A 215 -24.80 20.43 12.98
CA LEU A 215 -25.44 19.11 13.11
C LEU A 215 -24.90 18.09 12.09
N LEU A 216 -24.47 18.53 10.90
CA LEU A 216 -23.83 17.66 9.91
C LEU A 216 -22.38 17.31 10.32
N GLU A 217 -21.64 18.25 10.89
CA GLU A 217 -20.31 18.03 11.47
C GLU A 217 -20.38 17.06 12.66
N GLU A 218 -21.31 17.25 13.59
CA GLU A 218 -21.51 16.35 14.72
C GLU A 218 -21.95 14.95 14.26
N ARG A 219 -22.86 14.86 13.27
CA ARG A 219 -23.24 13.59 12.67
C ARG A 219 -22.06 12.87 12.01
N ALA A 220 -21.20 13.59 11.27
CA ALA A 220 -20.01 13.01 10.66
C ALA A 220 -19.08 12.45 11.74
N ARG A 221 -18.74 13.26 12.75
CA ARG A 221 -17.91 12.86 13.89
C ARG A 221 -18.46 11.66 14.67
N LEU A 222 -19.79 11.55 14.79
CA LEU A 222 -20.45 10.40 15.44
C LEU A 222 -20.40 9.13 14.57
N ILE A 223 -20.42 9.27 13.24
CA ILE A 223 -20.19 8.15 12.31
C ILE A 223 -18.72 7.70 12.41
N ASP A 224 -17.77 8.64 12.30
CA ASP A 224 -16.33 8.38 12.43
C ASP A 224 -16.03 7.62 13.74
N LEU A 225 -16.57 8.10 14.87
CA LEU A 225 -16.43 7.47 16.18
C LEU A 225 -17.09 6.08 16.24
N THR A 226 -18.20 5.85 15.52
CA THR A 226 -18.87 4.55 15.47
C THR A 226 -18.06 3.54 14.66
N GLU A 227 -17.49 3.94 13.52
CA GLU A 227 -16.57 3.11 12.73
C GLU A 227 -15.28 2.82 13.52
N GLU A 228 -14.74 3.84 14.22
CA GLU A 228 -13.61 3.70 15.15
C GLU A 228 -13.88 2.75 16.32
N ILE A 229 -15.11 2.67 16.82
CA ILE A 229 -15.50 1.71 17.86
C ILE A 229 -15.67 0.31 17.26
N GLY A 230 -16.31 0.19 16.09
CA GLY A 230 -16.47 -1.07 15.36
C GLY A 230 -15.13 -1.75 15.07
N ALA A 231 -14.22 -1.03 14.39
CA ALA A 231 -12.89 -1.54 14.03
C ALA A 231 -12.03 -1.95 15.25
N ARG A 232 -12.31 -1.42 16.44
CA ARG A 232 -11.67 -1.87 17.69
C ARG A 232 -12.36 -3.08 18.31
N LEU A 233 -13.69 -3.19 18.18
CA LEU A 233 -14.49 -4.33 18.67
C LEU A 233 -14.31 -5.59 17.82
N ASP A 234 -14.00 -5.48 16.53
CA ASP A 234 -13.79 -6.62 15.63
C ASP A 234 -12.72 -7.58 16.16
N TYR A 235 -11.60 -7.07 16.69
CA TYR A 235 -10.56 -7.85 17.37
C TYR A 235 -11.06 -8.65 18.59
N PHE A 236 -12.17 -8.25 19.21
CA PHE A 236 -12.79 -8.99 20.33
C PHE A 236 -13.83 -9.99 19.83
N GLN A 237 -14.46 -9.75 18.68
CA GLN A 237 -15.41 -10.66 18.03
C GLN A 237 -14.73 -11.89 17.41
N GLU A 238 -13.52 -11.72 16.85
CA GLU A 238 -12.71 -12.82 16.29
C GLU A 238 -12.42 -13.94 17.31
N LEU A 239 -12.42 -13.63 18.62
CA LEU A 239 -12.29 -14.65 19.67
C LEU A 239 -13.41 -15.69 19.59
N GLU A 240 -14.67 -15.25 19.38
CA GLU A 240 -15.80 -16.17 19.33
C GLU A 240 -15.77 -17.02 18.05
N GLN A 241 -15.32 -16.44 16.94
CA GLN A 241 -15.09 -17.15 15.67
C GLN A 241 -14.01 -18.24 15.83
N ALA A 242 -12.86 -17.90 16.41
CA ALA A 242 -11.78 -18.84 16.72
C ALA A 242 -12.25 -19.94 17.68
N MET A 243 -12.91 -19.58 18.79
CA MET A 243 -13.43 -20.53 19.78
C MET A 243 -14.48 -21.47 19.17
N ARG A 244 -15.40 -20.99 18.32
CA ARG A 244 -16.42 -21.84 17.67
C ARG A 244 -15.79 -22.89 16.76
N MET A 245 -14.73 -22.55 16.02
CA MET A 245 -14.02 -23.50 15.16
C MET A 245 -13.17 -24.49 15.97
N LEU A 246 -12.41 -24.02 16.96
CA LEU A 246 -11.56 -24.87 17.80
C LEU A 246 -12.35 -25.79 18.75
N ASN A 247 -13.60 -25.46 19.08
CA ASN A 247 -14.48 -26.28 19.91
C ASN A 247 -15.08 -27.50 19.19
N ARG A 248 -15.04 -27.55 17.85
CA ARG A 248 -15.49 -28.70 17.06
C ARG A 248 -14.43 -29.11 16.03
N PRO A 249 -13.27 -29.64 16.47
CA PRO A 249 -12.21 -30.05 15.56
C PRO A 249 -12.66 -31.29 14.77
N GLY A 250 -12.88 -31.12 13.47
CA GLY A 250 -12.94 -32.25 12.54
C GLY A 250 -11.54 -32.82 12.31
N GLU A 251 -11.44 -34.11 11.99
CA GLU A 251 -10.16 -34.82 11.80
C GLU A 251 -9.24 -34.18 10.74
N SER A 252 -9.83 -33.46 9.78
CA SER A 252 -9.16 -32.76 8.68
C SER A 252 -9.13 -31.22 8.85
N LEU A 253 -9.52 -30.68 10.01
CA LEU A 253 -9.60 -29.21 10.23
C LEU A 253 -8.26 -28.52 9.98
N VAL A 254 -7.17 -29.14 10.42
CA VAL A 254 -5.80 -28.60 10.29
C VAL A 254 -5.36 -28.43 8.82
N LEU A 255 -5.97 -29.18 7.89
CA LEU A 255 -5.67 -29.11 6.46
C LEU A 255 -6.47 -28.02 5.72
N GLN A 256 -7.38 -27.31 6.39
CA GLN A 256 -8.20 -26.27 5.78
C GLN A 256 -7.47 -24.92 5.79
N ALA A 257 -7.40 -24.22 4.66
CA ALA A 257 -6.80 -22.87 4.60
C ALA A 257 -7.43 -21.89 5.61
N ASN A 258 -8.74 -22.02 5.86
CA ASN A 258 -9.47 -21.25 6.86
C ASN A 258 -8.96 -21.45 8.30
N PHE A 259 -8.39 -22.62 8.62
CA PHE A 259 -7.78 -22.87 9.92
C PHE A 259 -6.50 -22.04 10.08
N LEU A 260 -5.59 -22.09 9.10
CA LEU A 260 -4.35 -21.30 9.15
C LEU A 260 -4.61 -19.78 9.16
N TYR A 261 -5.55 -19.30 8.33
CA TYR A 261 -5.97 -17.90 8.35
C TYR A 261 -6.53 -17.47 9.71
N MET A 262 -7.33 -18.31 10.38
CA MET A 262 -7.82 -18.02 11.73
C MET A 262 -6.68 -17.96 12.75
N VAL A 263 -5.69 -18.85 12.67
CA VAL A 263 -4.53 -18.83 13.57
C VAL A 263 -3.70 -17.54 13.37
N GLU A 264 -3.51 -17.10 12.11
CA GLU A 264 -2.88 -15.80 11.78
C GLU A 264 -3.70 -14.60 12.30
N ARG A 265 -5.03 -14.63 12.18
CA ARG A 265 -5.91 -13.63 12.81
C ARG A 265 -5.75 -13.61 14.33
N VAL A 266 -5.59 -14.77 14.98
CA VAL A 266 -5.35 -14.85 16.42
C VAL A 266 -4.00 -14.24 16.81
N ASP A 267 -2.91 -14.47 16.06
CA ASP A 267 -1.62 -13.78 16.32
C ASP A 267 -1.80 -12.25 16.32
N ILE A 268 -2.49 -11.74 15.30
CA ILE A 268 -2.70 -10.30 15.10
C ILE A 268 -3.62 -9.72 16.18
N CYS A 269 -4.61 -10.47 16.66
CA CYS A 269 -5.41 -10.07 17.83
C CYS A 269 -4.58 -10.09 19.13
N ILE A 270 -3.70 -11.08 19.32
CA ILE A 270 -2.79 -11.17 20.46
C ILE A 270 -1.85 -9.96 20.49
N ASP A 271 -1.20 -9.62 19.37
CA ASP A 271 -0.25 -8.51 19.30
C ASP A 271 -0.94 -7.14 19.37
N TYR A 272 -2.14 -7.00 18.80
CA TYR A 272 -2.98 -5.83 19.02
C TYR A 272 -3.34 -5.64 20.51
N LEU A 273 -3.69 -6.70 21.24
CA LEU A 273 -3.99 -6.63 22.68
C LEU A 273 -2.73 -6.46 23.55
N LYS A 274 -1.54 -6.90 23.08
CA LYS A 274 -0.25 -6.55 23.72
C LYS A 274 0.06 -5.07 23.59
N ALA A 275 -0.23 -4.44 22.45
CA ALA A 275 -0.06 -3.00 22.27
C ALA A 275 -1.06 -2.18 23.11
N HIS A 276 -2.31 -2.64 23.23
CA HIS A 276 -3.40 -1.90 23.86
C HIS A 276 -3.82 -2.46 25.24
N ARG A 277 -2.84 -2.73 26.11
CA ARG A 277 -3.04 -3.25 27.48
C ARG A 277 -3.95 -2.40 28.38
N TYR A 278 -4.23 -1.15 28.01
CA TYR A 278 -5.04 -0.22 28.79
C TYR A 278 -6.57 -0.45 28.65
N PHE A 279 -7.04 -1.31 27.74
CA PHE A 279 -8.47 -1.65 27.69
C PHE A 279 -8.86 -2.50 28.90
N ARG A 280 -10.02 -2.21 29.50
CA ARG A 280 -10.53 -2.80 30.75
C ARG A 280 -10.47 -4.35 30.82
N GLU A 281 -10.64 -5.03 29.70
CA GLU A 281 -10.66 -6.51 29.63
C GLU A 281 -9.55 -7.09 28.73
N ALA A 282 -8.54 -6.27 28.37
CA ALA A 282 -7.45 -6.68 27.48
C ALA A 282 -6.77 -7.97 27.93
N GLU A 283 -6.46 -8.09 29.23
CA GLU A 283 -5.74 -9.25 29.77
C GLU A 283 -6.58 -10.53 29.75
N VAL A 284 -7.89 -10.42 29.95
CA VAL A 284 -8.83 -11.56 29.91
C VAL A 284 -8.98 -12.07 28.48
N TYR A 285 -9.10 -11.18 27.51
CA TYR A 285 -9.16 -11.56 26.09
C TYR A 285 -7.81 -12.09 25.59
N LEU A 286 -6.69 -11.47 25.96
CA LEU A 286 -5.34 -11.91 25.62
C LEU A 286 -5.07 -13.34 26.13
N LEU A 287 -5.44 -13.64 27.38
CA LEU A 287 -5.34 -15.01 27.93
C LEU A 287 -6.21 -16.03 27.18
N ARG A 288 -7.44 -15.65 26.78
CA ARG A 288 -8.32 -16.52 25.98
C ARG A 288 -7.78 -16.74 24.56
N PHE A 289 -7.16 -15.74 23.96
CA PHE A 289 -6.50 -15.88 22.65
C PHE A 289 -5.24 -16.76 22.75
N GLN A 290 -4.42 -16.63 23.81
CA GLN A 290 -3.32 -17.56 24.09
C GLN A 290 -3.83 -19.01 24.23
N GLN A 291 -4.91 -19.23 24.98
CA GLN A 291 -5.55 -20.55 25.08
C GLN A 291 -6.06 -21.07 23.73
N CYS A 292 -6.58 -20.21 22.85
CA CYS A 292 -6.96 -20.58 21.49
C CYS A 292 -5.74 -20.95 20.64
N MET A 293 -4.64 -20.20 20.74
CA MET A 293 -3.37 -20.46 20.06
C MET A 293 -2.79 -21.81 20.49
N THR A 294 -2.58 -22.01 21.79
CA THR A 294 -2.07 -23.25 22.37
C THR A 294 -2.96 -24.45 22.04
N ARG A 295 -4.29 -24.27 21.95
CA ARG A 295 -5.21 -25.30 21.46
C ARG A 295 -5.06 -25.60 19.96
N ALA A 296 -4.91 -24.57 19.11
CA ALA A 296 -4.67 -24.75 17.68
C ALA A 296 -3.35 -25.49 17.41
N MET A 297 -2.28 -25.10 18.10
CA MET A 297 -0.97 -25.76 18.06
C MET A 297 -1.04 -27.20 18.59
N THR A 298 -1.85 -27.45 19.63
CA THR A 298 -2.11 -28.82 20.12
C THR A 298 -2.79 -29.70 19.07
N LEU A 299 -3.71 -29.16 18.25
CA LEU A 299 -4.32 -29.88 17.13
C LEU A 299 -3.30 -30.22 16.03
N ILE A 300 -2.40 -29.28 15.70
CA ILE A 300 -1.28 -29.54 14.77
C ILE A 300 -0.40 -30.67 15.30
N ARG A 301 0.04 -30.60 16.56
CA ARG A 301 0.82 -31.65 17.23
C ARG A 301 0.10 -33.00 17.18
N MET A 302 -1.19 -33.04 17.52
CA MET A 302 -1.97 -34.28 17.50
C MET A 302 -2.10 -34.87 16.08
N TYR A 303 -2.30 -34.03 15.07
CA TYR A 303 -2.37 -34.47 13.67
C TYR A 303 -1.01 -35.00 13.18
N PHE A 304 0.09 -34.31 13.49
CA PHE A 304 1.45 -34.77 13.18
C PHE A 304 1.75 -36.13 13.85
N VAL A 305 1.61 -36.22 15.17
CA VAL A 305 1.90 -37.45 15.94
C VAL A 305 0.97 -38.60 15.54
N GLY A 306 -0.29 -38.32 15.18
CA GLY A 306 -1.23 -39.29 14.64
C GLY A 306 -0.78 -39.86 13.29
N SER A 307 -0.52 -38.98 12.31
CA SER A 307 -0.01 -39.35 10.98
C SER A 307 1.30 -40.13 11.06
N LEU A 308 2.24 -39.68 11.91
CA LEU A 308 3.54 -40.32 12.15
C LEU A 308 3.37 -41.75 12.70
N LYS A 309 2.51 -41.95 13.70
CA LYS A 309 2.24 -43.27 14.29
C LYS A 309 1.52 -44.20 13.31
N ALA A 310 0.57 -43.69 12.54
CA ALA A 310 -0.12 -44.47 11.50
C ALA A 310 0.85 -44.94 10.41
N LEU A 311 1.72 -44.05 9.92
CA LEU A 311 2.78 -44.37 8.95
C LEU A 311 3.77 -45.41 9.52
N SER A 312 4.20 -45.23 10.77
CA SER A 312 5.10 -46.17 11.45
C SER A 312 4.49 -47.57 11.61
N ALA A 313 3.19 -47.67 11.89
CA ALA A 313 2.50 -48.95 12.04
C ALA A 313 2.34 -49.69 10.69
N ASP A 314 2.02 -48.95 9.61
CA ASP A 314 1.94 -49.49 8.26
C ASP A 314 3.31 -50.02 7.77
N ILE A 315 4.38 -49.27 8.03
CA ILE A 315 5.75 -49.65 7.67
C ILE A 315 6.23 -50.85 8.50
N LEU A 316 6.01 -50.85 9.82
CA LEU A 316 6.41 -51.97 10.69
C LEU A 316 5.68 -53.27 10.31
N LYS A 317 4.39 -53.18 9.97
CA LYS A 317 3.65 -54.33 9.43
C LYS A 317 4.29 -54.84 8.14
N LYS A 318 4.50 -53.96 7.15
CA LYS A 318 5.10 -54.32 5.85
C LYS A 318 6.53 -54.88 5.97
N LEU A 319 7.29 -54.45 6.98
CA LEU A 319 8.64 -54.97 7.26
C LEU A 319 8.60 -56.34 7.96
N SER A 320 7.50 -56.70 8.63
CA SER A 320 7.29 -58.02 9.24
C SER A 320 6.80 -59.09 8.25
N GLU A 321 6.26 -58.68 7.11
CA GLU A 321 5.93 -59.56 5.99
C GLU A 321 7.25 -59.97 5.31
N LYS A 322 7.52 -61.28 5.15
CA LYS A 322 8.83 -61.79 4.72
C LYS A 322 9.20 -61.37 3.29
N ASP A 323 10.51 -61.36 3.03
CA ASP A 323 11.16 -61.19 1.73
C ASP A 323 11.08 -59.76 1.11
N VAL A 324 10.98 -58.73 1.96
CA VAL A 324 11.19 -57.32 1.54
C VAL A 324 12.66 -57.08 1.18
N SER A 325 12.95 -56.95 -0.12
CA SER A 325 14.26 -56.59 -0.66
C SER A 325 14.80 -55.27 -0.09
N SER A 326 16.13 -55.17 0.09
CA SER A 326 16.81 -53.98 0.68
C SER A 326 16.40 -52.66 0.02
N THR A 327 16.24 -52.60 -1.31
CA THR A 327 15.76 -51.41 -2.02
C THR A 327 14.33 -51.02 -1.61
N ALA A 328 13.46 -52.00 -1.35
CA ALA A 328 12.10 -51.77 -0.86
C ALA A 328 12.09 -51.38 0.62
N GLN A 329 13.00 -51.92 1.45
CA GLN A 329 13.19 -51.45 2.83
C GLN A 329 13.63 -49.98 2.88
N MET A 330 14.62 -49.59 2.05
CA MET A 330 15.06 -48.20 1.91
C MET A 330 13.91 -47.27 1.49
N HIS A 331 13.10 -47.70 0.51
CA HIS A 331 11.91 -46.97 0.07
C HIS A 331 10.85 -46.83 1.19
N LEU A 332 10.61 -47.88 1.99
CA LEU A 332 9.70 -47.81 3.13
C LEU A 332 10.24 -46.89 4.23
N LEU A 333 11.53 -46.95 4.55
CA LEU A 333 12.12 -46.19 5.66
C LEU A 333 12.33 -44.70 5.35
N TYR A 334 12.56 -44.31 4.09
CA TYR A 334 12.91 -42.92 3.74
C TYR A 334 11.93 -42.27 2.77
N THR A 335 11.78 -42.76 1.54
CA THR A 335 10.93 -42.07 0.53
C THR A 335 9.44 -42.04 0.90
N ARG A 336 8.94 -43.03 1.65
CA ARG A 336 7.58 -42.96 2.23
C ARG A 336 7.44 -41.84 3.26
N PHE A 337 8.39 -41.68 4.18
CA PHE A 337 8.39 -40.54 5.11
C PHE A 337 8.51 -39.20 4.37
N GLN A 338 9.42 -39.10 3.39
CA GLN A 338 9.58 -37.92 2.53
C GLN A 338 8.30 -37.57 1.75
N SER A 339 7.50 -38.56 1.34
CA SER A 339 6.22 -38.28 0.66
C SER A 339 5.20 -37.61 1.60
N VAL A 340 5.21 -37.96 2.89
CA VAL A 340 4.31 -37.42 3.92
C VAL A 340 4.80 -36.07 4.47
N SER A 341 6.12 -35.81 4.47
CA SER A 341 6.65 -34.52 4.92
C SER A 341 6.15 -33.34 4.08
N SER A 342 5.87 -33.55 2.79
CA SER A 342 5.23 -32.54 1.92
C SER A 342 3.92 -31.95 2.47
N GLN A 343 3.17 -32.73 3.27
CA GLN A 343 1.92 -32.32 3.90
C GLN A 343 2.11 -31.85 5.35
N LEU A 344 3.07 -32.42 6.08
CA LEU A 344 3.27 -32.14 7.51
C LEU A 344 4.26 -31.00 7.78
N ALA A 345 5.27 -30.80 6.94
CA ALA A 345 6.29 -29.76 7.12
C ALA A 345 5.73 -28.32 7.09
N PRO A 346 4.73 -27.95 6.25
CA PRO A 346 4.11 -26.63 6.32
C PRO A 346 3.41 -26.39 7.67
N LEU A 347 2.78 -27.42 8.25
CA LEU A 347 2.12 -27.35 9.54
C LEU A 347 3.11 -27.29 10.71
N LEU A 348 4.26 -27.98 10.58
CA LEU A 348 5.34 -27.94 11.55
C LEU A 348 6.08 -26.60 11.52
N GLY A 349 6.41 -26.04 10.35
CA GLY A 349 7.03 -24.71 10.24
C GLY A 349 6.13 -23.60 10.80
N GLU A 350 4.81 -23.75 10.67
CA GLU A 350 3.79 -22.85 11.24
C GLU A 350 3.68 -22.97 12.78
N LEU A 351 4.09 -24.10 13.35
CA LEU A 351 4.30 -24.32 14.79
C LEU A 351 5.68 -23.80 15.24
N GLU A 352 6.76 -24.09 14.50
CA GLU A 352 8.13 -23.62 14.77
C GLU A 352 8.20 -22.09 14.83
N ARG A 353 7.60 -21.38 13.86
CA ARG A 353 7.54 -19.91 13.84
C ARG A 353 6.89 -19.35 15.12
N ARG A 354 5.84 -19.98 15.62
CA ARG A 354 5.15 -19.52 16.84
C ARG A 354 5.82 -19.97 18.13
N ALA A 355 6.52 -21.11 18.13
CA ALA A 355 7.37 -21.49 19.25
C ALA A 355 8.50 -20.47 19.49
N GLN A 356 9.01 -19.83 18.43
CA GLN A 356 9.94 -18.70 18.53
C GLN A 356 9.27 -17.45 19.11
N THR A 357 8.07 -17.07 18.65
CA THR A 357 7.37 -15.86 19.13
C THR A 357 6.79 -16.02 20.55
N HIS A 358 6.30 -17.21 20.93
CA HIS A 358 5.60 -17.50 22.19
C HIS A 358 6.20 -18.74 22.90
N PRO A 359 7.48 -18.71 23.30
CA PRO A 359 8.21 -19.90 23.75
C PRO A 359 7.67 -20.50 25.06
N VAL A 360 7.05 -19.70 25.93
CA VAL A 360 6.58 -20.14 27.26
C VAL A 360 5.48 -21.22 27.17
N GLU A 361 4.63 -21.17 26.14
CA GLU A 361 3.52 -22.12 25.98
C GLU A 361 3.79 -23.18 24.90
N LEU A 362 4.50 -22.81 23.83
CA LEU A 362 4.57 -23.62 22.61
C LEU A 362 5.86 -24.44 22.47
N SER A 363 6.93 -24.10 23.19
CA SER A 363 8.19 -24.86 23.14
C SER A 363 8.03 -26.31 23.60
N ALA A 364 7.20 -26.56 24.62
CA ALA A 364 6.89 -27.91 25.09
C ALA A 364 6.17 -28.75 24.01
N LEU A 365 5.20 -28.17 23.30
CA LEU A 365 4.48 -28.84 22.21
C LEU A 365 5.41 -29.16 21.03
N LEU A 366 6.38 -28.29 20.74
CA LEU A 366 7.40 -28.53 19.72
C LEU A 366 8.40 -29.63 20.15
N ALA A 367 8.86 -29.60 21.40
CA ALA A 367 9.72 -30.65 21.96
C ALA A 367 9.04 -32.03 21.96
N GLU A 368 7.71 -32.08 22.19
CA GLU A 368 6.91 -33.30 22.04
C GLU A 368 6.86 -33.79 20.57
N CYS A 369 6.77 -32.89 19.58
CA CYS A 369 6.86 -33.25 18.16
C CYS A 369 8.23 -33.87 17.82
N HIS A 370 9.33 -33.24 18.22
CA HIS A 370 10.67 -33.80 17.99
C HIS A 370 10.85 -35.14 18.72
N THR A 371 10.43 -35.24 19.98
CA THR A 371 10.51 -36.48 20.78
C THR A 371 9.70 -37.62 20.14
N ALA A 372 8.50 -37.32 19.62
CA ALA A 372 7.69 -38.30 18.90
C ALA A 372 8.36 -38.75 17.59
N TYR A 373 8.97 -37.83 16.84
CA TYR A 373 9.73 -38.15 15.63
C TYR A 373 10.88 -39.12 15.94
N PHE A 374 11.78 -38.74 16.86
CA PHE A 374 12.93 -39.58 17.23
C PHE A 374 12.51 -40.92 17.84
N SER A 375 11.44 -40.96 18.65
CA SER A 375 10.86 -42.20 19.16
C SER A 375 10.41 -43.15 18.04
N THR A 376 9.70 -42.63 17.04
CA THR A 376 9.29 -43.41 15.85
C THR A 376 10.49 -43.86 15.01
N ARG A 377 11.46 -42.99 14.71
CA ARG A 377 12.65 -43.37 13.93
C ARG A 377 13.50 -44.42 14.67
N LYS A 378 13.79 -44.22 15.97
CA LYS A 378 14.54 -45.17 16.82
C LYS A 378 13.88 -46.55 16.81
N THR A 379 12.54 -46.61 16.91
CA THR A 379 11.76 -47.87 16.87
C THR A 379 11.91 -48.62 15.54
N LEU A 380 12.01 -47.92 14.40
CA LEU A 380 12.13 -48.54 13.08
C LEU A 380 13.58 -48.89 12.71
N LEU A 381 14.57 -48.15 13.21
CA LEU A 381 15.97 -48.28 12.78
C LEU A 381 16.85 -49.12 13.71
N VAL A 382 16.65 -49.08 15.04
CA VAL A 382 17.58 -49.72 15.99
C VAL A 382 17.65 -51.24 15.85
N GLY A 383 16.54 -51.91 15.53
CA GLY A 383 16.53 -53.34 15.24
C GLY A 383 17.39 -53.69 14.03
N ARG A 384 17.18 -52.96 12.91
CA ARG A 384 17.96 -53.15 11.68
C ARG A 384 19.43 -52.78 11.88
N LEU A 385 19.73 -51.70 12.60
CA LEU A 385 21.10 -51.26 12.89
C LEU A 385 21.90 -52.37 13.59
N MET A 386 21.33 -53.01 14.62
CA MET A 386 21.95 -54.16 15.28
C MET A 386 22.09 -55.38 14.36
N GLU A 387 21.12 -55.64 13.48
CA GLU A 387 21.20 -56.75 12.52
C GLU A 387 22.30 -56.54 11.47
N GLU A 388 22.46 -55.31 10.96
CA GLU A 388 23.47 -54.95 9.96
C GLU A 388 24.88 -54.91 10.59
N ILE A 389 25.05 -54.32 11.78
CA ILE A 389 26.33 -54.36 12.54
C ILE A 389 26.76 -55.81 12.79
N ARG A 390 25.85 -56.66 13.27
CA ARG A 390 26.13 -58.11 13.46
C ARG A 390 26.39 -58.82 12.12
N GLY A 391 25.74 -58.38 11.03
CA GLY A 391 25.98 -58.88 9.67
C GLY A 391 27.36 -58.53 9.10
N LEU A 392 27.99 -57.46 9.59
CA LEU A 392 29.37 -57.07 9.26
C LEU A 392 30.43 -57.83 10.09
N ASP A 393 30.03 -58.60 11.11
CA ASP A 393 30.91 -59.44 11.91
C ASP A 393 30.53 -60.94 11.91
N PRO A 394 30.42 -61.61 10.74
CA PRO A 394 29.98 -63.01 10.66
C PRO A 394 31.00 -64.03 11.23
N GLY A 395 32.14 -63.58 11.77
CA GLY A 395 33.18 -64.47 12.28
C GLY A 395 34.38 -63.79 12.94
N ARG A 396 34.23 -62.62 13.57
CA ARG A 396 35.33 -61.72 14.00
C ARG A 396 36.17 -61.22 12.82
N THR A 397 35.60 -60.33 12.04
CA THR A 397 36.30 -59.62 10.96
C THR A 397 37.44 -58.76 11.52
N GLU A 398 38.45 -58.46 10.70
CA GLU A 398 39.58 -57.64 11.12
C GLU A 398 39.10 -56.25 11.57
N LEU A 399 39.66 -55.72 12.67
CA LEU A 399 39.20 -54.46 13.26
C LEU A 399 39.16 -53.29 12.26
N VAL A 400 40.14 -53.25 11.34
CA VAL A 400 40.20 -52.24 10.28
C VAL A 400 39.03 -52.37 9.29
N GLU A 401 38.65 -53.60 8.93
CA GLU A 401 37.54 -53.86 8.01
C GLU A 401 36.19 -53.55 8.66
N LEU A 402 35.99 -53.99 9.92
CA LEU A 402 34.78 -53.69 10.68
C LEU A 402 34.62 -52.18 10.92
N THR A 403 35.70 -51.48 11.25
CA THR A 403 35.68 -50.00 11.39
C THR A 403 35.34 -49.35 10.04
N ARG A 404 35.98 -49.77 8.94
CA ARG A 404 35.75 -49.19 7.61
C ARG A 404 34.32 -49.40 7.13
N ALA A 405 33.79 -50.61 7.24
CA ALA A 405 32.42 -50.92 6.82
C ALA A 405 31.38 -50.31 7.77
N GLY A 406 31.55 -50.52 9.08
CA GLY A 406 30.63 -50.04 10.11
C GLY A 406 30.52 -48.51 10.15
N CYS A 407 31.65 -47.80 10.21
CA CYS A 407 31.63 -46.33 10.24
C CYS A 407 31.18 -45.73 8.90
N SER A 408 31.43 -46.38 7.76
CA SER A 408 30.89 -45.94 6.46
C SER A 408 29.37 -46.16 6.35
N TYR A 409 28.85 -47.28 6.87
CA TYR A 409 27.40 -47.53 6.95
C TYR A 409 26.72 -46.53 7.89
N LEU A 410 27.28 -46.35 9.09
CA LEU A 410 26.78 -45.42 10.11
C LEU A 410 26.80 -43.97 9.59
N LYS A 411 27.87 -43.55 8.91
CA LYS A 411 27.91 -42.23 8.25
C LYS A 411 26.77 -42.06 7.25
N GLN A 412 26.55 -43.02 6.35
CA GLN A 412 25.44 -42.95 5.39
C GLN A 412 24.07 -42.90 6.11
N LEU A 413 23.88 -43.70 7.15
CA LEU A 413 22.67 -43.72 7.96
C LEU A 413 22.40 -42.37 8.63
N CYS A 414 23.41 -41.77 9.27
CA CYS A 414 23.30 -40.45 9.89
C CYS A 414 23.03 -39.36 8.84
N MET A 415 23.68 -39.40 7.68
CA MET A 415 23.44 -38.45 6.58
C MET A 415 22.01 -38.55 6.02
N ASP A 416 21.44 -39.75 5.93
CA ASP A 416 20.08 -39.94 5.41
C ASP A 416 18.99 -39.64 6.45
N GLU A 417 19.21 -39.94 7.73
CA GLU A 417 18.35 -39.44 8.82
C GLU A 417 18.38 -37.91 8.93
N PHE A 418 19.55 -37.28 8.77
CA PHE A 418 19.69 -35.82 8.82
C PHE A 418 18.92 -35.13 7.69
N LYS A 419 19.06 -35.61 6.44
CA LYS A 419 18.26 -35.15 5.28
C LYS A 419 16.76 -35.38 5.47
N LEU A 420 16.37 -36.51 6.08
CA LEU A 420 14.97 -36.81 6.34
C LEU A 420 14.41 -35.89 7.42
N TYR A 421 15.15 -35.60 8.48
CA TYR A 421 14.76 -34.65 9.53
C TYR A 421 14.58 -33.23 8.97
N GLN A 422 15.54 -32.76 8.16
CA GLN A 422 15.46 -31.48 7.44
C GLN A 422 14.23 -31.33 6.53
N SER A 423 13.53 -32.42 6.16
CA SER A 423 12.30 -32.32 5.38
C SER A 423 11.03 -32.15 6.22
N PHE A 424 11.11 -32.33 7.54
CA PHE A 424 10.01 -32.09 8.50
C PHE A 424 10.22 -30.85 9.38
N PHE A 425 11.47 -30.59 9.80
CA PHE A 425 11.80 -29.58 10.80
C PHE A 425 12.90 -28.62 10.31
N THR A 426 12.80 -27.37 10.75
CA THR A 426 13.80 -26.30 10.53
C THR A 426 14.63 -26.05 11.79
N THR A 427 14.20 -26.58 12.94
CA THR A 427 14.78 -26.38 14.27
C THR A 427 15.06 -27.73 14.95
N GLY A 428 15.71 -27.72 16.12
CA GLY A 428 15.95 -28.93 16.93
C GLY A 428 17.29 -29.64 16.69
N GLU A 429 18.32 -28.89 16.26
CA GLU A 429 19.64 -29.42 15.92
C GLU A 429 20.34 -30.16 17.07
N GLU A 430 20.29 -29.63 18.30
CA GLU A 430 20.89 -30.27 19.48
C GLU A 430 20.27 -31.65 19.77
N GLN A 431 18.94 -31.75 19.66
CA GLN A 431 18.22 -33.01 19.87
C GLN A 431 18.47 -34.00 18.73
N LEU A 432 18.72 -33.50 17.51
CA LEU A 432 19.13 -34.32 16.37
C LEU A 432 20.55 -34.89 16.56
N TYR A 433 21.53 -34.09 16.98
CA TYR A 433 22.87 -34.61 17.30
C TYR A 433 22.82 -35.66 18.42
N GLN A 434 22.12 -35.40 19.52
CA GLN A 434 21.92 -36.39 20.59
C GLN A 434 21.26 -37.69 20.10
N TYR A 435 20.31 -37.60 19.17
CA TYR A 435 19.69 -38.77 18.54
C TYR A 435 20.68 -39.54 17.64
N LEU A 436 21.54 -38.85 16.91
CA LEU A 436 22.56 -39.47 16.05
C LEU A 436 23.70 -40.09 16.88
N GLU A 437 24.16 -39.46 17.95
CA GLU A 437 25.09 -40.05 18.94
C GLU A 437 24.53 -41.37 19.48
N ASN A 438 23.26 -41.36 19.88
CA ASN A 438 22.49 -42.54 20.31
C ASN A 438 22.38 -43.65 19.23
N LEU A 439 22.66 -43.38 17.96
CA LEU A 439 22.80 -44.41 16.92
C LEU A 439 24.26 -44.86 16.75
N CYS A 440 25.22 -43.96 16.95
CA CYS A 440 26.65 -44.26 16.91
C CYS A 440 27.09 -45.18 18.06
N ASP A 441 26.48 -45.03 19.25
CA ASP A 441 26.74 -45.86 20.43
C ASP A 441 26.67 -47.37 20.15
N TYR A 442 25.68 -47.82 19.36
CA TYR A 442 25.51 -49.24 19.00
C TYR A 442 26.70 -49.83 18.24
N LEU A 443 27.46 -49.01 17.50
CA LEU A 443 28.70 -49.44 16.84
C LEU A 443 29.91 -49.25 17.78
N TYR A 444 29.89 -48.22 18.62
CA TYR A 444 30.95 -47.96 19.59
C TYR A 444 31.08 -49.09 20.61
N ASP A 445 29.97 -49.63 21.14
CA ASP A 445 29.97 -50.76 22.08
C ASP A 445 30.65 -52.02 21.52
N ASP A 446 30.57 -52.27 20.19
CA ASP A 446 31.22 -53.41 19.52
C ASP A 446 32.67 -53.11 19.09
N LEU A 447 32.99 -51.87 18.71
CA LEU A 447 34.34 -51.44 18.31
C LEU A 447 35.26 -51.23 19.52
N ARG A 448 34.79 -50.57 20.58
CA ARG A 448 35.57 -50.20 21.76
C ARG A 448 36.32 -51.37 22.41
N PRO A 449 35.69 -52.53 22.72
CA PRO A 449 36.42 -53.65 23.30
C PRO A 449 37.48 -54.21 22.35
N ARG A 450 37.29 -54.14 21.02
CA ARG A 450 38.29 -54.57 20.04
C ARG A 450 39.48 -53.60 20.00
N ILE A 451 39.22 -52.29 19.91
CA ILE A 451 40.24 -51.23 19.97
C ILE A 451 41.09 -51.38 21.24
N LEU A 452 40.46 -51.50 22.41
CA LEU A 452 41.15 -51.62 23.71
C LEU A 452 41.97 -52.91 23.86
N HIS A 453 41.74 -53.95 23.06
CA HIS A 453 42.49 -55.21 23.12
C HIS A 453 43.48 -55.41 21.96
N GLU A 454 43.31 -54.75 20.81
CA GLU A 454 44.16 -54.90 19.62
C GLU A 454 45.66 -54.69 19.96
N PRO A 455 46.54 -55.65 19.62
CA PRO A 455 47.98 -55.54 19.85
C PRO A 455 48.75 -54.93 18.66
N ARG A 456 48.23 -54.95 17.43
CA ARG A 456 48.98 -54.50 16.23
C ARG A 456 48.95 -52.99 16.09
N LEU A 457 50.13 -52.38 16.06
CA LEU A 457 50.28 -50.94 15.84
C LEU A 457 49.75 -50.49 14.48
N THR A 458 49.96 -51.29 13.42
CA THR A 458 49.47 -51.00 12.06
C THR A 458 47.95 -50.92 12.00
N ALA A 459 47.25 -51.90 12.58
CA ALA A 459 45.80 -51.91 12.63
C ALA A 459 45.23 -50.68 13.38
N LEU A 460 45.87 -50.26 14.48
CA LEU A 460 45.48 -49.04 15.21
C LEU A 460 45.73 -47.77 14.40
N CYS A 461 46.83 -47.68 13.65
CA CYS A 461 47.07 -46.58 12.71
C CYS A 461 46.00 -46.55 11.60
N GLU A 462 45.66 -47.70 11.02
CA GLU A 462 44.67 -47.82 9.94
C GLU A 462 43.24 -47.51 10.41
N VAL A 463 42.88 -47.87 11.65
CA VAL A 463 41.64 -47.41 12.29
C VAL A 463 41.61 -45.88 12.40
N CYS A 464 42.70 -45.27 12.87
CA CYS A 464 42.78 -43.81 13.01
C CYS A 464 42.67 -43.10 11.64
N THR A 465 43.35 -43.58 10.60
CA THR A 465 43.28 -42.96 9.26
C THR A 465 41.94 -43.18 8.57
N VAL A 466 41.28 -44.31 8.78
CA VAL A 466 39.91 -44.56 8.30
C VAL A 466 38.91 -43.60 8.95
N LEU A 467 38.96 -43.43 10.28
CA LEU A 467 38.10 -42.49 11.00
C LEU A 467 38.36 -41.05 10.55
N GLN A 468 39.63 -40.63 10.49
CA GLN A 468 40.01 -39.29 10.01
C GLN A 468 39.56 -39.03 8.57
N ALA A 469 39.68 -40.00 7.66
CA ALA A 469 39.21 -39.86 6.28
C ALA A 469 37.68 -39.66 6.22
N LEU A 470 36.91 -40.42 7.01
CA LEU A 470 35.45 -40.27 7.08
C LEU A 470 35.03 -38.90 7.62
N MET A 471 35.80 -38.32 8.56
CA MET A 471 35.55 -36.99 9.15
C MET A 471 35.95 -35.83 8.20
N VAL A 472 37.12 -35.92 7.56
CA VAL A 472 37.64 -34.87 6.65
C VAL A 472 36.77 -34.72 5.40
N LEU A 473 36.18 -35.82 4.90
CA LEU A 473 35.31 -35.81 3.73
C LEU A 473 34.08 -34.89 3.85
N ASP A 474 33.64 -34.54 5.06
CA ASP A 474 32.48 -33.65 5.24
C ASP A 474 32.87 -32.17 5.43
N VAL A 475 34.08 -31.89 5.94
CA VAL A 475 34.61 -30.51 6.03
C VAL A 475 34.81 -29.93 4.63
N ALA A 476 35.20 -30.76 3.66
CA ALA A 476 35.34 -30.38 2.25
C ALA A 476 34.00 -30.06 1.52
N SER A 477 32.87 -30.10 2.23
CA SER A 477 31.55 -29.69 1.70
C SER A 477 31.15 -28.25 2.07
N ILE A 478 31.96 -27.56 2.86
CA ILE A 478 31.84 -26.11 3.10
C ILE A 478 32.26 -25.39 1.80
N PRO A 479 31.40 -24.60 1.16
CA PRO A 479 31.84 -23.65 0.14
C PRO A 479 32.71 -22.59 0.83
N GLU A 480 33.90 -22.31 0.30
CA GLU A 480 34.69 -21.18 0.79
C GLU A 480 33.89 -19.89 0.51
N ASP A 481 33.62 -19.12 1.58
CA ASP A 481 32.84 -17.87 1.54
C ASP A 481 33.71 -16.73 0.97
N ASP A 482 34.06 -16.85 -0.32
CA ASP A 482 34.69 -15.80 -1.11
C ASP A 482 33.72 -14.61 -1.20
N GLY A 483 33.92 -13.65 -0.30
CA GLY A 483 32.95 -12.61 0.06
C GLY A 483 32.64 -11.57 -1.02
N GLU A 484 31.86 -11.95 -2.02
CA GLU A 484 31.20 -11.06 -2.98
C GLU A 484 29.74 -10.77 -2.55
N PRO A 485 29.39 -9.54 -2.13
CA PRO A 485 28.05 -9.21 -1.64
C PRO A 485 27.06 -9.06 -2.81
N ALA A 486 26.55 -10.18 -3.30
CA ALA A 486 25.58 -10.26 -4.40
C ALA A 486 24.28 -9.48 -4.08
N LEU A 487 24.10 -8.32 -4.70
CA LEU A 487 22.93 -7.45 -4.57
C LEU A 487 21.71 -7.97 -5.35
N SER A 488 21.17 -9.13 -4.97
CA SER A 488 19.86 -9.63 -5.41
C SER A 488 18.80 -9.35 -4.34
N VAL A 489 17.97 -8.31 -4.55
CA VAL A 489 16.93 -7.90 -3.59
C VAL A 489 15.64 -8.70 -3.83
N ASP A 490 15.71 -10.02 -3.60
CA ASP A 490 14.53 -10.87 -3.47
C ASP A 490 14.17 -11.03 -1.99
N LEU A 491 13.15 -10.28 -1.56
CA LEU A 491 12.67 -10.22 -0.18
C LEU A 491 11.73 -11.38 0.15
N ASP A 492 12.23 -12.62 0.08
CA ASP A 492 11.53 -13.77 0.65
C ASP A 492 12.48 -14.88 1.11
N GLN A 493 12.21 -15.42 2.31
CA GLN A 493 12.80 -16.65 2.86
C GLN A 493 14.34 -16.78 2.85
N LYS A 494 15.04 -16.04 3.72
CA LYS A 494 16.23 -16.62 4.38
C LYS A 494 15.77 -17.80 5.24
N LYS A 495 15.80 -19.01 4.68
CA LYS A 495 15.62 -20.25 5.45
C LYS A 495 16.71 -20.32 6.51
N HIS A 496 16.32 -20.42 7.77
CA HIS A 496 17.19 -20.89 8.85
C HIS A 496 17.39 -22.42 8.73
N SER A 497 17.87 -22.90 7.58
CA SER A 497 18.15 -24.32 7.41
C SER A 497 19.19 -24.78 8.42
N LEU A 498 18.89 -25.89 9.11
CA LEU A 498 19.86 -26.71 9.85
C LEU A 498 21.14 -26.87 9.02
N GLY A 499 22.30 -26.90 9.68
CA GLY A 499 23.60 -26.81 9.02
C GLY A 499 23.97 -28.01 8.13
N THR A 500 25.25 -28.13 7.79
CA THR A 500 25.82 -29.40 7.29
C THR A 500 26.03 -30.36 8.46
N LEU A 501 25.77 -31.66 8.26
CA LEU A 501 26.02 -32.67 9.30
C LEU A 501 27.53 -32.79 9.58
N HIS A 502 27.95 -32.46 10.80
CA HIS A 502 29.32 -32.63 11.24
C HIS A 502 29.56 -34.03 11.83
N ILE A 503 29.85 -35.01 10.96
CA ILE A 503 30.18 -36.40 11.39
C ILE A 503 31.39 -36.44 12.34
N SER A 504 32.22 -35.40 12.33
CA SER A 504 33.36 -35.24 13.25
C SER A 504 32.93 -35.34 14.70
N HIS A 505 31.85 -34.67 15.09
CA HIS A 505 31.32 -34.70 16.46
C HIS A 505 30.89 -36.12 16.87
N LEU A 506 30.26 -36.85 15.94
CA LEU A 506 29.68 -38.18 16.16
C LEU A 506 30.74 -39.30 16.23
N LEU A 507 31.91 -39.12 15.62
CA LEU A 507 33.00 -40.11 15.61
C LEU A 507 34.17 -39.76 16.54
N GLU A 508 34.17 -38.58 17.17
CA GLU A 508 35.31 -38.09 17.94
C GLU A 508 35.71 -39.03 19.09
N MET A 509 34.75 -39.53 19.88
CA MET A 509 35.03 -40.44 21.00
C MET A 509 35.71 -41.75 20.55
N ILE A 510 35.31 -42.29 19.40
CA ILE A 510 35.90 -43.52 18.83
C ILE A 510 37.35 -43.25 18.40
N LEU A 511 37.59 -42.07 17.80
CA LEU A 511 38.94 -41.64 17.42
C LEU A 511 39.84 -41.37 18.63
N GLN A 512 39.32 -40.73 19.69
CA GLN A 512 40.08 -40.44 20.91
C GLN A 512 40.51 -41.73 21.65
N ASP A 513 39.62 -42.72 21.80
CA ASP A 513 39.97 -44.02 22.40
C ASP A 513 41.02 -44.75 21.54
N ALA A 514 40.88 -44.73 20.20
CA ALA A 514 41.84 -45.35 19.28
C ALA A 514 43.22 -44.67 19.30
N GLN A 515 43.28 -43.34 19.28
CA GLN A 515 44.53 -42.57 19.37
C GLN A 515 45.23 -42.77 20.73
N THR A 516 44.46 -42.76 21.83
CA THR A 516 44.99 -43.00 23.18
C THR A 516 45.61 -44.40 23.27
N ARG A 517 44.92 -45.42 22.75
CA ARG A 517 45.44 -46.79 22.66
C ARG A 517 46.69 -46.89 21.78
N LEU A 518 46.69 -46.24 20.62
CA LEU A 518 47.81 -46.19 19.70
C LEU A 518 49.05 -45.59 20.37
N PHE A 519 48.91 -44.47 21.09
CA PHE A 519 49.99 -43.80 21.82
C PHE A 519 50.61 -44.72 22.88
N PHE A 520 49.79 -45.32 23.76
CA PHE A 520 50.30 -46.23 24.79
C PHE A 520 50.98 -47.48 24.20
N LYS A 521 50.50 -48.01 23.07
CA LYS A 521 51.14 -49.15 22.40
C LYS A 521 52.43 -48.76 21.67
N ALA A 522 52.48 -47.61 21.01
CA ALA A 522 53.73 -47.07 20.45
C ALA A 522 54.79 -46.88 21.54
N GLN A 523 54.44 -46.24 22.67
CA GLN A 523 55.32 -46.04 23.81
C GLN A 523 55.82 -47.38 24.39
N SER A 524 54.93 -48.38 24.53
CA SER A 524 55.29 -49.72 24.99
C SER A 524 56.32 -50.39 24.08
N VAL A 525 56.11 -50.37 22.76
CA VAL A 525 57.01 -50.98 21.77
C VAL A 525 58.36 -50.25 21.72
N ILE A 526 58.37 -48.92 21.80
CA ILE A 526 59.61 -48.14 21.89
C ILE A 526 60.42 -48.50 23.15
N GLN A 527 59.74 -48.78 24.27
CA GLN A 527 60.40 -49.22 25.50
C GLN A 527 60.93 -50.65 25.41
N SER A 528 60.11 -51.63 25.00
CA SER A 528 60.52 -53.04 24.98
C SER A 528 61.45 -53.39 23.81
N ASP A 529 61.05 -53.00 22.59
CA ASP A 529 61.57 -53.58 21.34
C ASP A 529 62.65 -52.69 20.69
N ILE A 530 62.83 -51.47 21.19
CA ILE A 530 63.89 -50.55 20.76
C ILE A 530 64.84 -50.26 21.93
N ARG A 531 64.34 -49.75 23.06
CA ARG A 531 65.19 -49.31 24.17
C ARG A 531 65.78 -50.44 25.01
N SER A 532 65.09 -51.58 25.14
CA SER A 532 65.63 -52.82 25.72
C SER A 532 65.90 -53.93 24.70
N TYR A 533 66.13 -53.57 23.43
CA TYR A 533 66.44 -54.54 22.38
C TYR A 533 67.75 -55.29 22.65
N ALA A 534 67.63 -56.58 22.94
CA ALA A 534 68.76 -57.51 22.98
C ALA A 534 68.92 -58.17 21.59
N PRO A 535 70.08 -58.07 20.92
CA PRO A 535 70.31 -58.70 19.62
C PRO A 535 70.12 -60.22 19.68
N LYS A 536 69.30 -60.75 18.78
CA LYS A 536 69.12 -62.21 18.64
C LYS A 536 70.38 -62.83 18.00
N PRO A 537 70.69 -64.12 18.27
CA PRO A 537 71.79 -64.79 17.57
C PRO A 537 71.62 -64.78 16.05
N GLU A 538 70.38 -64.80 15.55
CA GLU A 538 70.02 -64.67 14.13
C GLU A 538 70.34 -63.29 13.54
N ASP A 539 70.35 -62.23 14.35
CA ASP A 539 70.73 -60.86 13.96
C ASP A 539 72.25 -60.63 14.05
N LEU A 540 72.92 -61.38 14.93
CA LEU A 540 74.38 -61.46 15.04
C LEU A 540 75.02 -62.39 13.98
N ALA A 541 74.22 -63.12 13.19
CA ALA A 541 74.66 -63.99 12.09
C ALA A 541 75.14 -63.22 10.84
N TYR A 542 76.04 -62.26 11.06
CA TYR A 542 76.62 -61.38 10.04
C TYR A 542 77.33 -62.12 8.89
N PRO A 543 78.07 -63.24 9.10
CA PRO A 543 78.72 -63.97 8.01
C PRO A 543 77.74 -64.49 6.95
N ASP A 544 76.62 -65.08 7.37
CA ASP A 544 75.63 -65.66 6.46
C ASP A 544 74.76 -64.60 5.79
N ARG A 545 74.47 -63.49 6.49
CA ARG A 545 73.83 -62.29 5.91
C ARG A 545 74.73 -61.63 4.85
N LEU A 546 76.05 -61.63 5.01
CA LEU A 546 77.00 -61.22 3.96
C LEU A 546 77.06 -62.24 2.81
N ALA A 547 77.12 -63.54 3.11
CA ALA A 547 77.22 -64.59 2.09
C ALA A 547 75.98 -64.69 1.19
N SER A 548 74.81 -64.33 1.71
CA SER A 548 73.53 -64.24 0.97
C SER A 548 73.33 -62.92 0.22
N SER A 549 74.02 -61.84 0.61
CA SER A 549 73.93 -60.52 -0.04
C SER A 549 74.21 -60.58 -1.56
N PRO A 550 73.36 -59.96 -2.41
CA PRO A 550 73.53 -59.98 -3.86
C PRO A 550 74.82 -59.29 -4.34
N TYR A 551 75.46 -58.47 -3.50
CA TYR A 551 76.76 -57.86 -3.78
C TYR A 551 77.89 -58.91 -3.72
N CYS A 552 77.99 -59.66 -2.62
CA CYS A 552 79.00 -60.70 -2.44
C CYS A 552 78.82 -61.89 -3.41
N GLN A 553 77.57 -62.17 -3.83
CA GLN A 553 77.31 -63.11 -4.92
C GLN A 553 77.83 -62.61 -6.29
N ARG A 554 77.81 -61.30 -6.54
CA ARG A 554 78.41 -60.68 -7.74
C ARG A 554 79.92 -60.76 -7.71
N GLU A 555 80.55 -60.44 -6.58
CA GLU A 555 82.01 -60.52 -6.41
C GLU A 555 82.52 -61.95 -6.60
N ARG A 556 81.88 -62.97 -6.00
CA ARG A 556 82.26 -64.38 -6.23
C ARG A 556 82.13 -64.80 -7.70
N LYS A 557 81.11 -64.30 -8.43
CA LYS A 557 80.99 -64.55 -9.88
C LYS A 557 82.09 -63.85 -10.68
N LEU A 558 82.47 -62.61 -10.31
CA LEU A 558 83.57 -61.88 -10.94
C LEU A 558 84.93 -62.52 -10.66
N GLN A 559 85.22 -62.91 -9.42
CA GLN A 559 86.45 -63.61 -9.05
C GLN A 559 86.57 -64.98 -9.73
N SER A 560 85.45 -65.71 -9.86
CA SER A 560 85.38 -66.96 -10.64
C SER A 560 85.70 -66.72 -12.12
N ALA A 561 85.11 -65.69 -12.73
CA ALA A 561 85.39 -65.32 -14.13
C ALA A 561 86.85 -64.88 -14.36
N VAL A 562 87.43 -64.09 -13.45
CA VAL A 562 88.84 -63.66 -13.51
C VAL A 562 89.78 -64.86 -13.36
N SER A 563 89.49 -65.78 -12.44
CA SER A 563 90.26 -67.03 -12.26
C SER A 563 90.21 -67.92 -13.51
N ALA A 564 89.04 -68.00 -14.16
CA ALA A 564 88.87 -68.73 -15.42
C ALA A 564 89.60 -68.06 -16.60
N SER A 565 89.68 -66.72 -16.64
CA SER A 565 90.44 -66.00 -17.66
C SER A 565 91.96 -66.12 -17.49
N TYR A 566 92.46 -66.09 -16.26
CA TYR A 566 93.88 -66.25 -15.95
C TYR A 566 94.39 -67.64 -16.36
N ASN A 567 93.65 -68.70 -16.01
CA ASN A 567 93.96 -70.07 -16.43
C ASN A 567 93.88 -70.30 -17.95
N ARG A 568 93.16 -69.47 -18.71
CA ARG A 568 93.25 -69.48 -20.18
C ARG A 568 94.55 -68.83 -20.68
N GLN A 569 94.89 -67.65 -20.18
CA GLN A 569 96.08 -66.92 -20.63
C GLN A 569 97.40 -67.60 -20.26
N THR A 570 97.45 -68.39 -19.18
CA THR A 570 98.61 -69.25 -18.89
C THR A 570 98.69 -70.52 -19.74
N GLY A 571 97.60 -70.91 -20.43
CA GLY A 571 97.57 -72.10 -21.29
C GLY A 571 98.19 -71.89 -22.68
N ASP A 572 97.92 -70.74 -23.30
CA ASP A 572 98.30 -70.48 -24.71
C ASP A 572 99.77 -70.07 -24.92
N VAL A 573 100.56 -69.85 -23.85
CA VAL A 573 101.96 -69.39 -23.95
C VAL A 573 102.98 -70.55 -23.90
N VAL A 574 102.57 -71.74 -23.44
CA VAL A 574 103.47 -72.89 -23.23
C VAL A 574 103.47 -73.89 -24.41
N SER A 575 102.52 -73.77 -25.33
CA SER A 575 102.23 -74.78 -26.35
C SER A 575 103.12 -74.74 -27.61
N HIS A 576 104.04 -73.78 -27.74
CA HIS A 576 104.68 -73.46 -29.03
C HIS A 576 106.21 -73.39 -29.08
N VAL A 577 106.92 -73.94 -28.08
CA VAL A 577 108.39 -74.10 -28.11
C VAL A 577 108.77 -75.53 -27.67
N THR A 578 109.95 -76.02 -28.09
CA THR A 578 110.49 -77.37 -27.82
C THR A 578 109.68 -78.56 -28.34
N LYS A 579 109.76 -78.77 -29.66
CA LYS A 579 109.51 -80.07 -30.30
C LYS A 579 110.79 -80.55 -31.00
N ASP A 580 111.69 -81.23 -30.29
CA ASP A 580 112.57 -82.23 -30.93
C ASP A 580 113.31 -83.20 -29.97
N ARG A 581 113.57 -84.40 -30.49
CA ARG A 581 114.62 -85.40 -30.14
C ARG A 581 114.70 -86.09 -28.76
N LEU A 582 114.48 -87.42 -28.85
CA LEU A 582 115.33 -88.52 -28.34
C LEU A 582 115.50 -88.73 -26.80
N GLY A 583 115.01 -89.89 -26.32
CA GLY A 583 115.63 -90.65 -25.22
C GLY A 583 116.15 -92.00 -25.78
N PRO A 584 116.26 -93.08 -24.98
CA PRO A 584 116.28 -93.20 -23.51
C PRO A 584 117.62 -93.82 -23.00
N VAL A 585 117.78 -94.07 -21.69
CA VAL A 585 118.45 -95.25 -21.07
C VAL A 585 118.41 -95.16 -19.53
N THR A 586 118.67 -96.28 -18.85
CA THR A 586 118.29 -96.60 -17.46
C THR A 586 119.43 -96.60 -16.42
N VAL A 587 119.02 -96.42 -15.16
CA VAL A 587 119.61 -96.97 -13.91
C VAL A 587 121.01 -96.51 -13.48
N ALA A 588 121.03 -95.78 -12.35
CA ALA A 588 121.72 -96.19 -11.12
C ALA A 588 120.76 -95.95 -9.94
#